data_AF-A0A2W2G008-F1
#
_entry.id   AF-A0A2W2G008-F1
#
_cell.length_a   1.000
_cell.length_b   1.000
_cell.length_c   1.000
_cell.angle_alpha   90.00
_cell.angle_beta   90.00
_cell.angle_gamma   90.00
#
_symmetry.space_group_name_H-M   'P 1'
#
loop_
_entity.id
_entity.type
_entity.pdbx_description
1 polymer ?
#
loop_
_entity_poly.entity_id
_entity_poly.type
_entity_poly.pdbx_seq_one_letter_code
_entity_poly.pdbx_strand_id
1 'polypeptide(L)'
;MPESVAERRGNYVTYLNNLGHALRSDNPYQVSDARRTLARLRRAFVEGRPQGQAYQIVYKHDPPSDSEEAEIWLLLGSLFALHPASWNGGGGRHTIGASLGRLHRKLDSPAVERRLMALLARDKNSLPHHLRQAVRLLSAHDVPVHYGRLLDDLLVLLGDQHRGDRASKIRLKWAEEYYREAPATDSTETTE
;
A
#
# COMPACT_ATOMS: atom_id res chain seq x y z
N MET A 1 -13.45 -28.00 0.77
CA MET A 1 -12.35 -27.58 -0.12
C MET A 1 -11.41 -26.70 0.69
N PRO A 2 -10.08 -26.89 0.63
CA PRO A 2 -9.16 -25.93 1.23
C PRO A 2 -9.35 -24.56 0.56
N GLU A 3 -9.25 -23.50 1.36
CA GLU A 3 -9.36 -22.12 0.88
C GLU A 3 -8.27 -21.82 -0.16
N SER A 4 -8.66 -21.21 -1.28
CA SER A 4 -7.72 -20.82 -2.33
C SER A 4 -6.79 -19.70 -1.87
N VAL A 5 -5.60 -19.61 -2.46
CA VAL A 5 -4.66 -18.52 -2.14
C VAL A 5 -5.29 -17.13 -2.34
N ALA A 6 -6.14 -16.97 -3.36
CA ALA A 6 -6.83 -15.71 -3.63
C ALA A 6 -7.83 -15.33 -2.52
N GLU A 7 -8.56 -16.31 -1.98
CA GLU A 7 -9.46 -16.10 -0.83
C GLU A 7 -8.67 -15.71 0.41
N ARG A 8 -7.54 -16.38 0.69
CA ARG A 8 -6.69 -16.07 1.85
C ARG A 8 -6.12 -14.64 1.79
N ARG A 9 -5.69 -14.20 0.60
CA ARG A 9 -5.27 -12.80 0.34
C ARG A 9 -6.40 -11.82 0.66
N GLY A 10 -7.61 -12.11 0.17
CA GLY A 10 -8.80 -11.30 0.42
C GLY A 10 -9.17 -11.23 1.91
N ASN A 11 -9.06 -12.34 2.62
CA ASN A 11 -9.30 -12.42 4.05
C ASN A 11 -8.28 -11.62 4.86
N TYR A 12 -7.00 -11.66 4.49
CA TYR A 12 -5.98 -10.82 5.12
C TYR A 12 -6.24 -9.33 4.91
N VAL A 13 -6.57 -8.90 3.70
CA VAL A 13 -6.93 -7.49 3.41
C VAL A 13 -8.18 -7.07 4.18
N THR A 14 -9.19 -7.94 4.25
CA THR A 14 -10.41 -7.70 5.04
C THR A 14 -10.10 -7.54 6.51
N TYR A 15 -9.23 -8.39 7.06
CA TYR A 15 -8.75 -8.27 8.43
C TYR A 15 -8.05 -6.92 8.69
N LEU A 16 -7.15 -6.48 7.79
CA LEU A 16 -6.51 -5.16 7.91
C LEU A 16 -7.55 -4.04 7.90
N ASN A 17 -8.50 -4.05 6.96
CA ASN A 17 -9.56 -3.05 6.91
C ASN A 17 -10.38 -3.03 8.21
N ASN A 18 -10.70 -4.19 8.78
CA ASN A 18 -11.39 -4.30 10.07
C ASN A 18 -10.58 -3.67 11.22
N LEU A 19 -9.25 -3.79 11.23
CA LEU A 19 -8.41 -3.05 12.19
C LEU A 19 -8.55 -1.53 12.01
N GLY A 20 -8.60 -1.05 10.78
CA GLY A 20 -8.84 0.36 10.46
C GLY A 20 -10.22 0.85 10.92
N HIS A 21 -11.27 0.04 10.76
CA HIS A 21 -12.61 0.34 11.29
C HIS A 21 -12.62 0.32 12.82
N ALA A 22 -11.97 -0.65 13.45
CA ALA A 22 -11.88 -0.76 14.90
C ALA A 22 -11.21 0.45 15.57
N LEU A 23 -10.29 1.14 14.89
CA LEU A 23 -9.71 2.40 15.39
C LEU A 23 -10.73 3.54 15.54
N ARG A 24 -11.87 3.46 14.84
CA ARG A 24 -12.97 4.44 14.88
C ARG A 24 -14.18 3.94 15.67
N SER A 25 -14.05 2.80 16.34
CA SER A 25 -15.12 2.22 17.15
C SER A 25 -15.32 3.01 18.45
N ASP A 26 -16.57 3.09 18.91
CA ASP A 26 -16.90 3.64 20.24
C ASP A 26 -16.46 2.70 21.38
N ASN A 27 -16.09 1.45 21.07
CA ASN A 27 -15.62 0.48 22.06
C ASN A 27 -14.11 0.66 22.36
N PRO A 28 -13.71 1.12 23.56
CA PRO A 28 -12.31 1.38 23.89
C PRO A 28 -11.42 0.13 23.83
N TYR A 29 -11.98 -1.05 24.10
CA TYR A 29 -11.25 -2.31 24.00
C TYR A 29 -10.85 -2.60 22.55
N GLN A 30 -11.79 -2.42 21.60
CA GLN A 30 -11.51 -2.62 20.17
C GLN A 30 -10.45 -1.64 19.67
N VAL A 31 -10.53 -0.37 20.06
CA VAL A 31 -9.54 0.65 19.70
C VAL A 31 -8.16 0.30 20.25
N SER A 32 -8.07 -0.11 21.53
CA SER A 32 -6.82 -0.48 22.17
C SER A 32 -6.19 -1.72 21.52
N ASP A 33 -6.97 -2.75 21.23
CA ASP A 33 -6.48 -3.97 20.59
C ASP A 33 -6.00 -3.70 19.15
N ALA A 34 -6.76 -2.93 18.37
CA ALA A 34 -6.34 -2.52 17.03
C ALA A 34 -5.01 -1.72 17.07
N ARG A 35 -4.88 -0.75 17.99
CA ARG A 35 -3.63 0.01 18.19
C ARG A 35 -2.45 -0.90 18.52
N ARG A 36 -2.64 -1.89 19.39
CA ARG A 36 -1.61 -2.86 19.78
C ARG A 36 -1.17 -3.70 18.58
N THR A 37 -2.11 -4.21 17.80
CA THR A 37 -1.84 -5.00 16.60
C THR A 37 -1.09 -4.18 15.55
N LEU A 38 -1.54 -2.96 15.26
CA LEU A 38 -0.86 -2.05 14.32
C LEU A 38 0.52 -1.63 14.83
N ALA A 39 0.72 -1.51 16.15
CA ALA A 39 2.05 -1.25 16.71
C ALA A 39 3.02 -2.42 16.46
N ARG A 40 2.55 -3.67 16.50
CA ARG A 40 3.36 -4.85 16.17
C ARG A 40 3.73 -4.87 14.69
N LEU A 41 2.78 -4.60 13.79
CA LEU A 41 3.05 -4.52 12.35
C LEU A 41 4.05 -3.40 12.01
N ARG A 42 3.91 -2.21 12.59
CA ARG A 42 4.87 -1.10 12.37
C ARG A 42 6.32 -1.44 12.73
N ARG A 43 6.54 -2.34 13.69
CA ARG A 43 7.89 -2.75 14.10
C ARG A 43 8.63 -3.57 13.05
N ALA A 44 7.93 -4.18 12.08
CA ALA A 44 8.57 -4.92 11.00
C ALA A 44 9.42 -4.02 10.08
N PHE A 45 9.15 -2.70 10.03
CA PHE A 45 9.99 -1.74 9.31
C PHE A 45 11.27 -1.31 10.04
N VAL A 46 11.45 -1.73 11.30
CA VAL A 46 12.61 -1.31 12.10
C VAL A 46 13.69 -2.37 11.97
N GLU A 47 14.74 -2.04 11.23
CA GLU A 47 15.94 -2.87 11.10
C GLU A 47 16.50 -3.23 12.49
N GLY A 48 16.92 -4.48 12.67
CA GLY A 48 17.48 -4.99 13.93
C GLY A 48 16.46 -5.32 15.03
N ARG A 49 15.14 -5.25 14.78
CA ARG A 49 14.10 -5.72 15.73
C ARG A 49 13.60 -7.13 15.38
N PRO A 50 13.32 -7.99 16.37
CA PRO A 50 12.68 -9.28 16.13
C PRO A 50 11.30 -9.10 15.46
N GLN A 51 11.17 -9.59 14.23
CA GLN A 51 9.93 -9.51 13.45
C GLN A 51 8.90 -10.59 13.84
N GLY A 52 9.23 -11.47 14.78
CA GLY A 52 8.42 -12.64 15.13
C GLY A 52 6.95 -12.33 15.48
N GLN A 53 6.68 -11.23 16.20
CA GLN A 53 5.30 -10.83 16.52
C GLN A 53 4.52 -10.32 15.30
N ALA A 54 5.20 -9.73 14.32
CA ALA A 54 4.56 -9.26 13.09
C ALA A 54 4.28 -10.45 12.16
N TYR A 55 5.22 -11.38 12.03
CA TYR A 55 4.99 -12.65 11.36
C TYR A 55 3.84 -13.44 11.97
N GLN A 56 3.73 -13.52 13.29
CA GLN A 56 2.58 -14.17 13.94
C GLN A 56 1.22 -13.60 13.51
N ILE A 57 1.15 -12.31 13.17
CA ILE A 57 -0.10 -11.72 12.66
C ILE A 57 -0.35 -12.22 11.24
N VAL A 58 0.65 -12.20 10.37
CA VAL A 58 0.52 -12.65 8.97
C VAL A 58 0.21 -14.14 8.89
N TYR A 59 0.97 -14.99 9.59
CA TYR A 59 0.82 -16.45 9.54
C TYR A 59 -0.51 -16.97 10.08
N LYS A 60 -1.24 -16.19 10.90
CA LYS A 60 -2.62 -16.53 11.30
C LYS A 60 -3.60 -16.53 10.14
N HIS A 61 -3.25 -15.90 9.02
CA HIS A 61 -4.06 -15.86 7.80
C HIS A 61 -3.56 -16.84 6.73
N ASP A 62 -2.69 -17.79 7.12
CA ASP A 62 -2.20 -18.87 6.26
C ASP A 62 -1.66 -18.36 4.90
N PRO A 63 -0.64 -17.48 4.91
CA PRO A 63 0.03 -17.07 3.68
C PRO A 63 0.62 -18.31 3.00
N PRO A 64 0.79 -18.31 1.66
CA PRO A 64 1.45 -19.40 0.97
C PRO A 64 2.80 -19.77 1.60
N SER A 65 3.17 -21.04 1.53
CA SER A 65 4.43 -21.55 2.11
C SER A 65 5.69 -20.96 1.47
N ASP A 66 5.55 -20.26 0.36
CA ASP A 66 6.60 -19.47 -0.26
C ASP A 66 6.93 -18.25 0.62
N SER A 67 8.18 -18.18 1.09
CA SER A 67 8.66 -17.10 1.94
C SER A 67 8.52 -15.72 1.30
N GLU A 68 8.63 -15.62 -0.04
CA GLU A 68 8.58 -14.32 -0.72
C GLU A 68 7.18 -13.69 -0.62
N GLU A 69 6.12 -14.46 -0.85
CA GLU A 69 4.75 -13.94 -0.72
C GLU A 69 4.41 -13.59 0.74
N ALA A 70 4.86 -14.38 1.71
CA ALA A 70 4.66 -14.06 3.13
C ALA A 70 5.34 -12.74 3.52
N GLU A 71 6.52 -12.45 2.98
CA GLU A 71 7.22 -11.16 3.14
C GLU A 71 6.44 -10.00 2.52
N ILE A 72 5.81 -10.22 1.35
CA ILE A 72 4.96 -9.21 0.70
C ILE A 72 3.72 -8.91 1.56
N TRP A 73 3.09 -9.92 2.17
CA TRP A 73 1.97 -9.72 3.09
C TRP A 73 2.39 -8.98 4.35
N LEU A 74 3.59 -9.27 4.88
CA LEU A 74 4.16 -8.54 6.00
C LEU A 74 4.42 -7.07 5.64
N LEU A 75 5.01 -6.82 4.48
CA LEU A 75 5.22 -5.46 3.95
C LEU A 75 3.87 -4.72 3.85
N LEU A 76 2.85 -5.33 3.26
CA LEU A 76 1.52 -4.74 3.14
C LEU A 76 0.92 -4.39 4.50
N GLY A 77 0.93 -5.32 5.46
CA GLY A 77 0.41 -5.09 6.81
C GLY A 77 1.17 -3.98 7.54
N SER A 78 2.48 -3.89 7.30
CA SER A 78 3.32 -2.83 7.85
C SER A 78 2.97 -1.47 7.22
N LEU A 79 2.81 -1.39 5.89
CA LEU A 79 2.35 -0.18 5.19
C LEU A 79 0.97 0.25 5.67
N PHE A 80 0.04 -0.70 5.85
CA PHE A 80 -1.28 -0.44 6.42
C PHE A 80 -1.17 0.15 7.83
N ALA A 81 -0.29 -0.38 8.66
CA ALA A 81 -0.12 0.11 10.01
C ALA A 81 0.50 1.51 10.11
N LEU A 82 1.13 2.01 9.04
CA LEU A 82 1.52 3.42 8.93
C LEU A 82 0.36 4.33 8.57
N HIS A 83 -0.63 3.81 7.83
CA HIS A 83 -1.78 4.58 7.36
C HIS A 83 -3.06 3.73 7.26
N PRO A 84 -3.76 3.48 8.39
CA PRO A 84 -4.93 2.59 8.41
C PRO A 84 -6.20 3.26 7.84
N ALA A 85 -6.07 3.95 6.72
CA ALA A 85 -7.15 4.59 5.98
C ALA A 85 -7.24 3.97 4.57
N SER A 86 -8.28 3.18 4.37
CA SER A 86 -8.60 2.55 3.09
C SER A 86 -9.67 3.34 2.35
N TRP A 87 -9.70 3.21 1.02
CA TRP A 87 -10.83 3.71 0.23
C TRP A 87 -12.11 2.98 0.66
N ASN A 88 -13.15 3.72 1.03
CA ASN A 88 -14.46 3.17 1.37
C ASN A 88 -15.28 2.97 0.09
N GLY A 89 -15.97 1.84 -0.04
CA GLY A 89 -16.94 1.59 -1.12
C GLY A 89 -16.38 0.76 -2.28
N GLY A 90 -17.11 -0.29 -2.63
CA GLY A 90 -16.75 -1.28 -3.64
C GLY A 90 -16.61 -0.69 -5.05
N GLY A 91 -15.56 -1.11 -5.75
CA GLY A 91 -15.47 -1.03 -7.21
C GLY A 91 -14.33 -0.17 -7.77
N GLY A 92 -13.81 0.79 -7.01
CA GLY A 92 -12.68 1.61 -7.46
C GLY A 92 -11.36 0.87 -7.31
N ARG A 93 -10.83 0.26 -8.38
CA ARG A 93 -9.50 -0.38 -8.41
C ARG A 93 -8.37 0.66 -8.41
N HIS A 94 -8.49 1.71 -7.59
CA HIS A 94 -7.54 2.81 -7.50
C HIS A 94 -6.19 2.26 -7.05
N THR A 95 -5.19 2.48 -7.88
CA THR A 95 -3.80 2.19 -7.57
C THR A 95 -3.25 3.25 -6.61
N ILE A 96 -2.03 3.01 -6.12
CA ILE A 96 -1.30 4.04 -5.37
C ILE A 96 -1.07 5.32 -6.21
N GLY A 97 -1.05 5.17 -7.54
CA GLY A 97 -1.01 6.28 -8.49
C GLY A 97 -2.15 7.28 -8.30
N ALA A 98 -3.40 6.81 -8.27
CA ALA A 98 -4.56 7.66 -8.01
C ALA A 98 -4.47 8.38 -6.66
N SER A 99 -3.98 7.69 -5.63
CA SER A 99 -3.81 8.28 -4.29
C SER A 99 -2.76 9.40 -4.31
N LEU A 100 -1.63 9.19 -5.00
CA LEU A 100 -0.62 10.22 -5.19
C LEU A 100 -1.09 11.37 -6.08
N GLY A 101 -1.87 11.12 -7.13
CA GLY A 101 -2.42 12.17 -7.99
C GLY A 101 -3.42 13.05 -7.23
N ARG A 102 -4.29 12.44 -6.41
CA ARG A 102 -5.17 13.17 -5.49
C ARG A 102 -4.37 14.01 -4.48
N LEU A 103 -3.27 13.47 -3.95
CA LEU A 103 -2.39 14.23 -3.07
C LEU A 103 -1.72 15.39 -3.81
N HIS A 104 -1.25 15.18 -5.04
CA HIS A 104 -0.70 16.24 -5.87
C HIS A 104 -1.71 17.36 -6.04
N ARG A 105 -2.95 17.05 -6.45
CA ARG A 105 -4.02 18.05 -6.58
C ARG A 105 -4.28 18.83 -5.27
N LYS A 106 -4.16 18.15 -4.12
CA LYS A 106 -4.37 18.76 -2.80
C LYS A 106 -3.23 19.70 -2.38
N LEU A 107 -2.00 19.41 -2.77
CA LEU A 107 -0.81 20.17 -2.35
C LEU A 107 -0.24 21.09 -3.42
N ASP A 108 -0.64 20.91 -4.67
CA ASP A 108 -0.07 21.55 -5.86
C ASP A 108 1.46 21.51 -5.87
N SER A 109 2.01 20.29 -5.68
CA SER A 109 3.44 20.12 -5.36
C SER A 109 4.15 19.13 -6.28
N PRO A 110 5.18 19.55 -7.03
CA PRO A 110 5.98 18.67 -7.89
C PRO A 110 6.80 17.65 -7.07
N ALA A 111 6.91 17.83 -5.74
CA ALA A 111 7.53 16.84 -4.87
C ALA A 111 6.77 15.51 -4.84
N VAL A 112 5.45 15.53 -5.08
CA VAL A 112 4.62 14.31 -5.14
C VAL A 112 4.95 13.50 -6.41
N GLU A 113 5.21 14.17 -7.53
CA GLU A 113 5.62 13.52 -8.78
C GLU A 113 6.96 12.80 -8.63
N ARG A 114 7.93 13.43 -7.96
CA ARG A 114 9.21 12.77 -7.66
C ARG A 114 9.04 11.48 -6.87
N ARG A 115 8.03 11.39 -5.98
CA ARG A 115 7.71 10.15 -5.26
C ARG A 115 7.10 9.11 -6.15
N LEU A 116 6.24 9.49 -7.09
CA LEU A 116 5.76 8.57 -8.13
C LEU A 116 6.92 8.03 -8.96
N MET A 117 7.82 8.88 -9.45
CA MET A 117 8.94 8.43 -10.29
C MET A 117 9.83 7.40 -9.59
N ALA A 118 10.07 7.57 -8.29
CA ALA A 118 10.79 6.59 -7.48
C ALA A 118 10.06 5.23 -7.38
N LEU A 119 8.72 5.23 -7.36
CA LEU A 119 7.91 4.00 -7.37
C LEU A 119 7.86 3.32 -8.76
N LEU A 120 7.96 4.10 -9.84
CA LEU A 120 7.97 3.60 -11.21
C LEU A 120 9.33 3.02 -11.62
N ALA A 121 10.37 3.22 -10.81
CA ALA A 121 11.67 2.59 -11.02
C ALA A 121 11.55 1.06 -11.10
N ARG A 122 12.40 0.43 -11.92
CA ARG A 122 12.43 -1.02 -12.12
C ARG A 122 13.32 -1.76 -11.10
N ASP A 123 13.70 -1.09 -10.02
CA ASP A 123 14.45 -1.69 -8.95
C ASP A 123 13.52 -2.25 -7.86
N LYS A 124 13.49 -3.58 -7.71
CA LYS A 124 12.64 -4.24 -6.73
C LYS A 124 13.11 -4.04 -5.29
N ASN A 125 14.41 -3.79 -5.08
CA ASN A 125 14.98 -3.69 -3.72
C ASN A 125 14.68 -2.34 -3.07
N SER A 126 14.59 -1.26 -3.86
CA SER A 126 14.22 0.06 -3.37
C SER A 126 12.71 0.29 -3.25
N LEU A 127 11.89 -0.52 -3.93
CA LEU A 127 10.43 -0.36 -3.94
C LEU A 127 9.80 -0.34 -2.53
N PRO A 128 10.12 -1.26 -1.58
CA PRO A 128 9.59 -1.21 -0.22
C PRO A 128 9.93 0.11 0.52
N HIS A 129 11.15 0.62 0.33
CA HIS A 129 11.58 1.89 0.92
C HIS A 129 10.78 3.06 0.36
N HIS A 130 10.62 3.14 -0.96
CA HIS A 130 9.85 4.19 -1.61
C HIS A 130 8.36 4.13 -1.27
N LEU A 131 7.78 2.93 -1.16
CA LEU A 131 6.39 2.74 -0.71
C LEU A 131 6.20 3.24 0.71
N ARG A 132 7.13 2.93 1.63
CA ARG A 132 7.08 3.45 3.00
C ARG A 132 7.07 4.97 3.02
N GLN A 133 7.88 5.62 2.20
CA GLN A 133 7.93 7.08 2.11
C GLN A 133 6.62 7.64 1.53
N ALA A 134 6.11 7.05 0.45
CA ALA A 134 4.85 7.45 -0.17
C ALA A 134 3.66 7.31 0.79
N VAL A 135 3.53 6.16 1.47
CA VAL A 135 2.43 5.91 2.42
C VAL A 135 2.49 6.84 3.63
N ARG A 136 3.68 7.16 4.15
CA ARG A 136 3.81 8.17 5.22
C ARG A 136 3.38 9.56 4.77
N LEU A 137 3.71 9.94 3.53
CA LEU A 137 3.27 11.20 2.97
C LEU A 137 1.74 11.24 2.79
N LEU A 138 1.14 10.18 2.24
CA LEU A 138 -0.31 10.04 2.13
C LEU A 138 -1.00 10.11 3.50
N SER A 139 -0.40 9.49 4.52
CA SER A 139 -0.87 9.53 5.90
C SER A 139 -0.90 10.94 6.48
N ALA A 140 0.17 11.72 6.26
CA ALA A 140 0.27 13.09 6.75
C ALA A 140 -0.83 14.02 6.20
N HIS A 141 -1.45 13.64 5.09
CA HIS A 141 -2.50 14.41 4.43
C HIS A 141 -3.86 13.70 4.35
N ASP A 142 -4.03 12.60 5.09
CA ASP A 142 -5.25 11.81 5.16
C ASP A 142 -5.79 11.38 3.78
N VAL A 143 -4.88 10.96 2.89
CA VAL A 143 -5.24 10.44 1.56
C VAL A 143 -5.26 8.92 1.59
N PRO A 144 -6.42 8.26 1.37
CA PRO A 144 -6.54 6.81 1.57
C PRO A 144 -5.76 5.98 0.55
N VAL A 145 -5.48 4.71 0.87
CA VAL A 145 -4.79 3.74 -0.01
C VAL A 145 -5.64 2.48 -0.20
N HIS A 146 -5.72 1.96 -1.43
CA HIS A 146 -6.46 0.73 -1.68
C HIS A 146 -5.55 -0.49 -1.48
N TYR A 147 -5.48 -1.00 -0.24
CA TYR A 147 -4.53 -2.06 0.13
C TYR A 147 -4.73 -3.40 -0.59
N GLY A 148 -5.97 -3.77 -0.97
CA GLY A 148 -6.20 -4.98 -1.79
C GLY A 148 -5.52 -4.89 -3.17
N ARG A 149 -5.78 -3.80 -3.90
CA ARG A 149 -5.10 -3.49 -5.16
C ARG A 149 -3.58 -3.39 -4.99
N LEU A 150 -3.11 -2.77 -3.92
CA LEU A 150 -1.68 -2.69 -3.64
C LEU A 150 -1.06 -4.08 -3.43
N LEU A 151 -1.72 -4.98 -2.71
CA LEU A 151 -1.25 -6.37 -2.56
C LEU A 151 -1.10 -7.05 -3.92
N ASP A 152 -2.14 -7.00 -4.76
CA ASP A 152 -2.12 -7.58 -6.11
C ASP A 152 -0.95 -7.04 -6.96
N ASP A 153 -0.69 -5.73 -6.86
CA ASP A 153 0.40 -5.09 -7.58
C ASP A 153 1.77 -5.54 -7.03
N LEU A 154 1.93 -5.59 -5.70
CA LEU A 154 3.20 -5.99 -5.05
C LEU A 154 3.58 -7.45 -5.32
N LEU A 155 2.61 -8.36 -5.37
CA LEU A 155 2.84 -9.76 -5.74
C LEU A 155 3.52 -9.90 -7.10
N VAL A 156 3.26 -8.97 -8.03
CA VAL A 156 3.91 -8.95 -9.34
C VAL A 156 5.20 -8.14 -9.32
N LEU A 157 5.21 -6.98 -8.65
CA LEU A 157 6.34 -6.05 -8.67
C LEU A 157 7.54 -6.50 -7.84
N LEU A 158 7.32 -7.34 -6.82
CA LEU A 158 8.38 -7.87 -5.97
C LEU A 158 8.72 -9.34 -6.28
N GLY A 159 7.78 -10.09 -6.84
CA GLY A 159 7.99 -11.49 -7.19
C GLY A 159 8.83 -11.73 -8.44
N ASP A 160 8.90 -12.99 -8.86
CA ASP A 160 9.70 -13.43 -10.02
C ASP A 160 9.43 -12.62 -11.30
N GLN A 161 8.18 -12.20 -11.52
CA GLN A 161 7.76 -11.44 -12.71
C GLN A 161 8.04 -9.92 -12.65
N HIS A 162 8.79 -9.43 -11.66
CA HIS A 162 9.04 -7.99 -11.43
C HIS A 162 9.59 -7.20 -12.64
N ARG A 163 10.24 -7.89 -13.59
CA ARG A 163 10.77 -7.31 -14.85
C ARG A 163 9.89 -7.56 -16.08
N GLY A 164 8.88 -8.42 -16.00
CA GLY A 164 8.05 -8.81 -17.14
C GLY A 164 6.96 -7.80 -17.51
N ASP A 165 6.25 -8.09 -18.60
CA ASP A 165 5.21 -7.21 -19.15
C ASP A 165 4.11 -6.85 -18.16
N ARG A 166 3.75 -7.80 -17.28
CA ARG A 166 2.74 -7.56 -16.25
C ARG A 166 3.19 -6.48 -15.26
N ALA A 167 4.46 -6.51 -14.85
CA ALA A 167 5.04 -5.50 -13.97
C ALA A 167 5.14 -4.13 -14.67
N SER A 168 5.47 -4.11 -15.96
CA SER A 168 5.45 -2.88 -16.77
C SER A 168 4.04 -2.29 -16.89
N LYS A 169 3.01 -3.13 -17.11
CA LYS A 169 1.60 -2.71 -17.16
C LYS A 169 1.12 -2.13 -15.83
N ILE A 170 1.55 -2.68 -14.69
CA ILE A 170 1.21 -2.16 -13.37
C ILE A 170 1.82 -0.77 -13.17
N ARG A 171 3.11 -0.59 -13.47
CA ARG A 171 3.77 0.73 -13.38
C ARG A 171 3.12 1.75 -14.32
N LEU A 172 2.80 1.36 -15.55
CA LEU A 172 2.06 2.21 -16.48
C LEU A 172 0.69 2.60 -15.89
N LYS A 173 -0.02 1.66 -15.26
CA LYS A 173 -1.31 1.96 -14.64
C LYS A 173 -1.19 2.93 -13.46
N TRP A 174 -0.14 2.79 -12.64
CA TRP A 174 0.17 3.73 -11.57
C TRP A 174 0.43 5.14 -12.12
N ALA A 175 1.18 5.26 -13.22
CA ALA A 175 1.40 6.55 -13.89
C ALA A 175 0.11 7.13 -14.49
N GLU A 176 -0.65 6.32 -15.22
CA GLU A 176 -1.92 6.71 -15.86
C GLU A 176 -2.92 7.26 -14.84
N GLU A 177 -3.12 6.57 -13.73
CA GLU A 177 -4.04 7.03 -12.69
C GLU A 177 -3.51 8.21 -11.89
N TYR A 178 -2.19 8.33 -11.75
CA TYR A 178 -1.61 9.54 -11.17
C TYR A 178 -1.91 10.75 -12.04
N TYR A 179 -1.61 10.72 -13.34
CA TYR A 179 -1.83 11.87 -14.23
C TYR A 179 -3.31 12.13 -14.53
N ARG A 180 -4.17 11.14 -14.37
CA ARG A 180 -5.63 11.35 -14.39
C ARG A 180 -6.10 12.18 -13.18
N GLU A 181 -5.51 11.94 -12.01
CA GLU A 181 -5.94 12.60 -10.78
C GLU A 181 -5.15 13.88 -10.48
N ALA A 182 -3.88 13.97 -10.89
CA ALA A 182 -3.15 15.22 -10.88
C ALA A 182 -3.85 16.19 -11.86
N PRO A 183 -4.02 17.48 -11.50
CA PRO A 183 -4.49 18.46 -12.48
C PRO A 183 -3.55 18.43 -13.69
N ALA A 184 -4.07 18.76 -14.87
CA ALA A 184 -3.19 19.10 -15.98
C ALA A 184 -2.33 20.26 -15.49
N THR A 185 -1.02 20.09 -15.48
CA THR A 185 -0.12 21.23 -15.48
C THR A 185 -0.53 22.01 -16.73
N ASP A 186 -1.24 23.13 -16.56
CA ASP A 186 -1.41 24.08 -17.64
C ASP A 186 0.02 24.54 -17.95
N SER A 187 0.68 23.84 -18.85
CA SER A 187 1.75 24.38 -19.65
C SER A 187 1.10 25.40 -20.57
N THR A 188 0.57 26.49 -20.00
CA THR A 188 0.49 27.75 -20.71
C THR A 188 1.94 28.20 -20.89
N GLU A 189 2.57 27.65 -21.92
CA GLU A 189 3.62 28.32 -22.65
C GLU A 189 2.96 29.58 -23.24
N THR A 190 2.97 30.65 -22.45
CA THR A 190 2.81 32.03 -22.91
C THR A 190 4.22 32.61 -23.02
N THR A 191 4.41 33.39 -24.08
CA THR A 191 5.56 34.27 -24.38
C THR A 191 6.68 33.58 -25.17
N GLU A 192 7.09 34.01 -26.38
CA GLU A 192 6.75 35.13 -27.28
C GLU A 192 7.36 34.79 -28.66
#